data_AF-A0A8T3M5P2-F1
#
_entry.id   AF-A0A8T3M5P2-F1
#
_cell.length_a   1.000
_cell.length_b   1.000
_cell.length_c   1.000
_cell.angle_alpha   90.00
_cell.angle_beta   90.00
_cell.angle_gamma   90.00
#
_symmetry.space_group_name_H-M   'P 1'
#
loop_
_entity.id
_entity.type
_entity.pdbx_description
1 polymer ?
#
loop_
_entity_poly.entity_id
_entity_poly.type
_entity_poly.pdbx_seq_one_letter_code
_entity_poly.pdbx_strand_id
1 'polypeptide(L)'
;MHFSQRGAHVAVLDNGSKRAWERELGVEPLVAIRSLDERVHIWQEISGRSIELFEGDLTDADFVHATLESFRPDTIVHYGEQPSAPYSMIDVRHATFTQANNVVGTLNLLFAMRDLTPDSHLVKLGTMGEYGTPDIDIEEGYLTVDHNGRSHTFLYPKTPGSMYHLSKVHDSHNMHFACRVWGLRATDLNQGVVYGLETEETVLDPRLVTSFHYDEVFGTALNRFCVQAVAGEPITVYGGGGQTRGYLNIRDTLACVALAVDNPAERGKMRVFNQFTETFTVLDLAERVREAAAQLGIAATVVHAENPRFEAEEHYYNPKHSGLVDLGLEPHLLSQELIDTMLQRIVDHRARIRPGSLVMNILWTPQPATGPTAGS
;
A
#
# COMPACT_ATOMS: atom_id res chain seq x y z
N MET A 1 -7.86 -7.08 13.56
CA MET A 1 -7.85 -6.64 14.98
C MET A 1 -8.71 -5.42 15.20
N HIS A 2 -8.47 -4.27 14.54
CA HIS A 2 -9.28 -3.05 14.68
C HIS A 2 -10.81 -3.28 14.64
N PHE A 3 -11.33 -3.90 13.58
CA PHE A 3 -12.76 -4.21 13.47
C PHE A 3 -13.25 -5.23 14.52
N SER A 4 -12.40 -6.20 14.89
CA SER A 4 -12.74 -7.16 15.95
C SER A 4 -12.87 -6.45 17.30
N GLN A 5 -11.96 -5.52 17.62
CA GLN A 5 -12.02 -4.70 18.83
C GLN A 5 -13.33 -3.90 18.91
N ARG A 6 -13.79 -3.39 17.77
CA ARG A 6 -15.07 -2.68 17.59
C ARG A 6 -16.30 -3.58 17.62
N GLY A 7 -16.13 -4.89 17.81
CA GLY A 7 -17.22 -5.86 17.96
C GLY A 7 -17.72 -6.50 16.67
N ALA A 8 -17.07 -6.26 15.53
CA ALA A 8 -17.42 -6.95 14.29
C ALA A 8 -17.06 -8.44 14.35
N HIS A 9 -17.86 -9.28 13.67
CA HIS A 9 -17.46 -10.63 13.33
C HIS A 9 -16.46 -10.56 12.16
N VAL A 10 -15.23 -11.00 12.38
CA VAL A 10 -14.13 -10.81 11.42
C VAL A 10 -13.57 -12.16 10.99
N ALA A 11 -13.41 -12.32 9.68
CA ALA A 11 -12.58 -13.35 9.07
C ALA A 11 -11.39 -12.73 8.34
N VAL A 12 -10.31 -13.49 8.22
CA VAL A 12 -9.15 -13.18 7.38
C VAL A 12 -8.97 -14.29 6.36
N LEU A 13 -8.86 -13.91 5.09
CA LEU A 13 -8.48 -14.77 3.99
C LEU A 13 -7.06 -14.40 3.54
N ASP A 14 -6.12 -15.34 3.62
CA ASP A 14 -4.72 -15.12 3.22
C ASP A 14 -4.06 -16.46 2.84
N ASN A 15 -3.19 -16.49 1.83
CA ASN A 15 -2.46 -17.70 1.40
C ASN A 15 -0.99 -17.74 1.88
N GLY A 16 -0.56 -16.76 2.67
CA GLY A 16 0.81 -16.64 3.16
C GLY A 16 1.85 -16.24 2.11
N SER A 17 1.44 -15.87 0.88
CA SER A 17 2.36 -15.61 -0.24
C SER A 17 3.37 -14.51 0.06
N LYS A 18 3.00 -13.47 0.81
CA LYS A 18 3.94 -12.41 1.21
C LYS A 18 5.17 -12.96 1.93
N ARG A 19 5.00 -13.99 2.77
CA ARG A 19 6.10 -14.67 3.47
C ARG A 19 6.92 -15.55 2.56
N ALA A 20 6.31 -16.13 1.53
CA ALA A 20 7.02 -16.87 0.50
C ALA A 20 7.91 -15.94 -0.33
N TRP A 21 7.41 -14.76 -0.74
CA TRP A 21 8.19 -13.75 -1.47
C TRP A 21 9.36 -13.21 -0.64
N GLU A 22 9.15 -12.97 0.66
CA GLU A 22 10.22 -12.59 1.59
C GLU A 22 11.37 -13.61 1.60
N ARG A 23 11.02 -14.90 1.70
CA ARG A 23 12.02 -16.00 1.66
C ARG A 23 12.70 -16.12 0.30
N GLU A 24 11.95 -16.01 -0.79
CA GLU A 24 12.49 -16.06 -2.16
C GLU A 24 13.55 -14.97 -2.39
N LEU A 25 13.29 -13.77 -1.90
CA LEU A 25 14.15 -12.60 -2.10
C LEU A 25 15.21 -12.42 -0.99
N GLY A 26 15.18 -13.26 0.05
CA GLY A 26 16.10 -13.14 1.19
C GLY A 26 15.89 -11.88 2.03
N VAL A 27 14.70 -11.28 1.98
CA VAL A 27 14.33 -10.06 2.72
C VAL A 27 13.43 -10.39 3.90
N GLU A 28 13.57 -9.63 4.98
CA GLU A 28 12.76 -9.82 6.19
C GLU A 28 12.38 -8.45 6.79
N PRO A 29 11.22 -8.34 7.43
CA PRO A 29 10.88 -7.15 8.19
C PRO A 29 11.87 -6.95 9.36
N LEU A 30 12.07 -5.68 9.75
CA LEU A 30 12.92 -5.30 10.87
C LEU A 30 12.52 -6.03 12.16
N VAL A 31 11.23 -6.08 12.43
CA VAL A 31 10.66 -6.79 13.57
C VAL A 31 10.16 -8.16 13.12
N ALA A 32 10.59 -9.21 13.81
CA ALA A 32 10.07 -10.56 13.56
C ALA A 32 8.60 -10.61 13.95
N ILE A 33 7.76 -11.03 13.01
CA ILE A 33 6.31 -11.16 13.22
C ILE A 33 5.88 -12.62 13.19
N ARG A 34 5.00 -12.97 14.13
CA ARG A 34 4.40 -14.30 14.32
C ARG A 34 3.60 -14.75 13.10
N SER A 35 3.33 -16.05 13.02
CA SER A 35 2.46 -16.58 11.96
C SER A 35 1.02 -16.08 12.14
N LEU A 36 0.19 -16.19 11.10
CA LEU A 36 -1.17 -15.68 11.15
C LEU A 36 -2.03 -16.43 12.19
N ASP A 37 -1.87 -17.75 12.28
CA ASP A 37 -2.52 -18.60 13.27
C ASP A 37 -2.14 -18.22 14.71
N GLU A 38 -0.84 -18.02 14.98
CA GLU A 38 -0.35 -17.56 16.27
C GLU A 38 -0.95 -16.19 16.62
N ARG A 39 -0.97 -15.24 15.68
CA ARG A 39 -1.49 -13.89 15.93
C ARG A 39 -2.97 -13.88 16.24
N VAL A 40 -3.78 -14.70 15.56
CA VAL A 40 -5.21 -14.86 15.88
C VAL A 40 -5.40 -15.49 17.25
N HIS A 41 -4.60 -16.49 17.61
CA HIS A 41 -4.65 -17.09 18.95
C HIS A 41 -4.28 -16.09 20.05
N ILE A 42 -3.20 -15.31 19.85
CA ILE A 42 -2.79 -14.26 20.77
C ILE A 42 -3.88 -13.19 20.88
N TRP A 43 -4.50 -12.79 19.78
CA TRP A 43 -5.62 -11.85 19.81
C TRP A 43 -6.79 -12.37 20.65
N GLN A 44 -7.16 -13.64 20.48
CA GLN A 44 -8.18 -14.30 21.30
C GLN A 44 -7.78 -14.36 22.79
N GLU A 45 -6.51 -14.65 23.09
CA GLU A 45 -5.96 -14.68 24.46
C GLU A 45 -6.12 -13.33 25.16
N ILE A 46 -5.75 -12.23 24.49
CA ILE A 46 -5.73 -10.90 25.11
C ILE A 46 -7.07 -10.18 25.09
N SER A 47 -7.90 -10.40 24.06
CA SER A 47 -9.15 -9.65 23.84
C SER A 47 -10.41 -10.46 24.14
N GLY A 48 -10.29 -11.79 24.21
CA GLY A 48 -11.43 -12.70 24.25
C GLY A 48 -12.20 -12.81 22.92
N ARG A 49 -11.71 -12.21 21.83
CA ARG A 49 -12.38 -12.15 20.53
C ARG A 49 -11.73 -13.03 19.48
N SER A 50 -12.56 -13.76 18.74
CA SER A 50 -12.11 -14.66 17.69
C SER A 50 -12.05 -13.95 16.36
N ILE A 51 -11.05 -14.31 15.56
CA ILE A 51 -10.97 -13.96 14.14
C ILE A 51 -10.94 -15.30 13.39
N GLU A 52 -11.87 -15.51 12.46
CA GLU A 52 -11.90 -16.72 11.64
C GLU A 52 -10.81 -16.67 10.56
N LEU A 53 -10.26 -17.83 10.19
CA LEU A 53 -9.18 -17.94 9.21
C LEU A 53 -9.60 -18.81 8.03
N PHE A 54 -9.44 -18.27 6.82
CA PHE A 54 -9.57 -18.98 5.55
C PHE A 54 -8.22 -18.97 4.83
N GLU A 55 -7.49 -20.07 4.90
CA GLU A 55 -6.19 -20.18 4.23
C GLU A 55 -6.37 -20.66 2.79
N GLY A 56 -6.12 -19.77 1.82
CA GLY A 56 -6.25 -20.10 0.40
C GLY A 56 -6.09 -18.89 -0.51
N ASP A 57 -6.02 -19.17 -1.82
CA ASP A 57 -5.62 -18.22 -2.85
C ASP A 57 -6.84 -17.57 -3.51
N LEU A 58 -6.85 -16.25 -3.67
CA LEU A 58 -7.93 -15.54 -4.35
C LEU A 58 -8.03 -15.89 -5.85
N THR A 59 -6.96 -16.43 -6.44
CA THR A 59 -6.96 -16.93 -7.82
C THR A 59 -7.67 -18.28 -7.97
N ASP A 60 -7.95 -18.99 -6.88
CA ASP A 60 -8.82 -20.17 -6.86
C ASP A 60 -10.28 -19.75 -6.68
N ALA A 61 -11.03 -19.78 -7.78
CA ALA A 61 -12.42 -19.33 -7.80
C ALA A 61 -13.35 -20.19 -6.92
N ASP A 62 -13.12 -21.50 -6.82
CA ASP A 62 -13.94 -22.40 -6.01
C ASP A 62 -13.72 -22.11 -4.52
N PHE A 63 -12.48 -21.86 -4.13
CA PHE A 63 -12.14 -21.46 -2.77
C PHE A 63 -12.77 -20.11 -2.38
N VAL A 64 -12.68 -19.09 -3.25
CA VAL A 64 -13.29 -17.78 -3.01
C VAL A 64 -14.81 -17.91 -2.87
N HIS A 65 -15.45 -18.68 -3.76
CA HIS A 65 -16.88 -18.93 -3.72
C HIS A 65 -17.30 -19.62 -2.41
N ALA A 66 -16.61 -20.70 -2.03
CA ALA A 66 -16.87 -21.41 -0.77
C ALA A 66 -16.68 -20.53 0.46
N THR A 67 -15.66 -19.66 0.45
CA THR A 67 -15.39 -18.74 1.57
C THR A 67 -16.51 -17.72 1.75
N LEU A 68 -16.96 -17.08 0.65
CA LEU A 68 -18.08 -16.11 0.72
C LEU A 68 -19.40 -16.80 1.06
N GLU A 69 -19.62 -18.04 0.60
CA GLU A 69 -20.80 -18.83 0.93
C GLU A 69 -20.86 -19.17 2.42
N SER A 70 -19.72 -19.53 3.02
CA SER A 70 -19.58 -19.86 4.43
C SER A 70 -19.70 -18.63 5.33
N PHE A 71 -18.95 -17.56 5.05
CA PHE A 71 -18.85 -16.41 5.94
C PHE A 71 -19.96 -15.36 5.73
N ARG A 72 -20.51 -15.23 4.51
CA ARG A 72 -21.55 -14.26 4.13
C ARG A 72 -21.26 -12.82 4.61
N PRO A 73 -20.15 -12.20 4.18
CA PRO A 73 -19.74 -10.89 4.69
C PRO A 73 -20.71 -9.76 4.32
N ASP A 74 -20.99 -8.84 5.24
CA ASP A 74 -21.63 -7.55 4.91
C ASP A 74 -20.65 -6.58 4.21
N THR A 75 -19.37 -6.69 4.53
CA THR A 75 -18.30 -5.84 3.99
C THR A 75 -17.05 -6.67 3.75
N ILE A 76 -16.38 -6.41 2.63
CA ILE A 76 -15.14 -7.06 2.23
C ILE A 76 -14.06 -6.00 2.09
N VAL A 77 -12.97 -6.14 2.83
CA VAL A 77 -11.81 -5.25 2.73
C VAL A 77 -10.69 -6.00 2.00
N HIS A 78 -10.40 -5.59 0.76
CA HIS A 78 -9.50 -6.33 -0.11
C HIS A 78 -8.08 -5.73 -0.11
N TYR A 79 -7.19 -6.35 0.68
CA TYR A 79 -5.73 -6.09 0.73
C TYR A 79 -4.88 -7.20 0.07
N GLY A 80 -5.47 -8.37 -0.21
CA GLY A 80 -4.79 -9.59 -0.67
C GLY A 80 -4.25 -9.55 -2.10
N GLU A 81 -3.22 -8.75 -2.33
CA GLU A 81 -2.58 -8.55 -3.64
C GLU A 81 -1.06 -8.44 -3.49
N GLN A 82 -0.31 -8.60 -4.59
CA GLN A 82 1.11 -8.27 -4.66
C GLN A 82 1.25 -6.72 -4.71
N PRO A 83 1.78 -6.05 -3.65
CA PRO A 83 1.68 -4.60 -3.49
C PRO A 83 2.95 -3.81 -3.85
N SER A 84 4.02 -4.47 -4.29
CA SER A 84 5.34 -3.88 -4.49
C SER A 84 5.60 -3.56 -5.96
N ALA A 85 5.85 -2.26 -6.22
CA ALA A 85 6.34 -1.79 -7.50
C ALA A 85 7.70 -2.42 -7.88
N PRO A 86 8.74 -2.39 -7.03
CA PRO A 86 10.00 -3.08 -7.33
C PRO A 86 9.83 -4.56 -7.64
N TYR A 87 9.04 -5.30 -6.83
CA TYR A 87 8.79 -6.72 -7.07
C TYR A 87 8.25 -6.95 -8.48
N SER A 88 7.27 -6.15 -8.90
CA SER A 88 6.65 -6.25 -10.22
C SER A 88 7.60 -5.95 -11.39
N MET A 89 8.78 -5.41 -11.11
CA MET A 89 9.78 -4.99 -12.09
C MET A 89 11.06 -5.83 -12.05
N ILE A 90 11.13 -6.89 -11.22
CA ILE A 90 12.31 -7.76 -11.13
C ILE A 90 12.59 -8.47 -12.47
N ASP A 91 11.59 -9.19 -12.98
CA ASP A 91 11.66 -9.92 -14.23
C ASP A 91 10.26 -10.24 -14.77
N VAL A 92 10.20 -10.93 -15.91
CA VAL A 92 8.93 -11.32 -16.56
C VAL A 92 8.05 -12.22 -15.67
N ARG A 93 8.64 -13.09 -14.85
CA ARG A 93 7.89 -14.00 -13.95
C ARG A 93 7.19 -13.18 -12.87
N HIS A 94 7.88 -12.22 -12.27
CA HIS A 94 7.31 -11.37 -11.22
C HIS A 94 6.28 -10.37 -11.77
N ALA A 95 6.52 -9.81 -12.96
CA ALA A 95 5.59 -8.91 -13.64
C ALA A 95 4.28 -9.61 -14.01
N THR A 96 4.38 -10.78 -14.66
CA THR A 96 3.20 -11.57 -15.06
C THR A 96 2.46 -12.13 -13.84
N PHE A 97 3.18 -12.58 -12.82
CA PHE A 97 2.59 -12.99 -11.55
C PHE A 97 1.80 -11.84 -10.91
N THR A 98 2.38 -10.65 -10.81
CA THR A 98 1.72 -9.47 -10.20
C THR A 98 0.39 -9.17 -10.90
N GLN A 99 0.40 -9.14 -12.23
CA GLN A 99 -0.79 -8.90 -13.03
C GLN A 99 -1.84 -10.00 -12.87
N ALA A 100 -1.43 -11.27 -13.02
CA ALA A 100 -2.35 -12.40 -12.92
C ALA A 100 -2.96 -12.51 -11.52
N ASN A 101 -2.12 -12.47 -10.47
CA ASN A 101 -2.56 -12.57 -9.08
C ASN A 101 -3.58 -11.49 -8.73
N ASN A 102 -3.24 -10.22 -8.98
CA ASN A 102 -4.06 -9.09 -8.55
C ASN A 102 -5.38 -9.02 -9.33
N VAL A 103 -5.30 -9.13 -10.66
CA VAL A 103 -6.47 -8.96 -11.53
C VAL A 103 -7.40 -10.17 -11.46
N VAL A 104 -6.87 -11.40 -11.49
CA VAL A 104 -7.71 -12.62 -11.41
C VAL A 104 -8.32 -12.75 -10.01
N GLY A 105 -7.55 -12.48 -8.95
CA GLY A 105 -8.06 -12.49 -7.58
C GLY A 105 -9.21 -11.51 -7.38
N THR A 106 -9.05 -10.27 -7.84
CA THR A 106 -10.13 -9.27 -7.81
C THR A 106 -11.35 -9.71 -8.64
N LEU A 107 -11.14 -10.27 -9.84
CA LEU A 107 -12.25 -10.76 -10.67
C LEU A 107 -13.03 -11.90 -10.00
N ASN A 108 -12.34 -12.91 -9.47
CA ASN A 108 -12.97 -14.02 -8.76
C ASN A 108 -13.82 -13.51 -7.59
N LEU A 109 -13.29 -12.56 -6.82
CA LEU A 109 -14.03 -11.93 -5.73
C LEU A 109 -15.29 -11.20 -6.22
N LEU A 110 -15.19 -10.40 -7.28
CA LEU A 110 -16.34 -9.67 -7.84
C LEU A 110 -17.45 -10.61 -8.34
N PHE A 111 -17.09 -11.74 -8.95
CA PHE A 111 -18.05 -12.76 -9.38
C PHE A 111 -18.71 -13.46 -8.18
N ALA A 112 -17.91 -13.87 -7.18
CA ALA A 112 -18.44 -14.49 -5.98
C ALA A 112 -19.37 -13.54 -5.20
N MET A 113 -19.02 -12.25 -5.09
CA MET A 113 -19.89 -11.21 -4.55
C MET A 113 -21.20 -11.12 -5.33
N ARG A 114 -21.16 -11.04 -6.66
CA ARG A 114 -22.37 -10.98 -7.50
C ARG A 114 -23.31 -12.16 -7.24
N ASP A 115 -22.76 -13.36 -7.14
CA ASP A 115 -23.54 -14.59 -7.08
C ASP A 115 -24.06 -14.90 -5.66
N LEU A 116 -23.30 -14.55 -4.62
CA LEU A 116 -23.59 -14.97 -3.26
C LEU A 116 -23.94 -13.82 -2.32
N THR A 117 -23.28 -12.68 -2.45
CA THR A 117 -23.44 -11.55 -1.52
C THR A 117 -23.50 -10.20 -2.26
N PRO A 118 -24.48 -10.00 -3.18
CA PRO A 118 -24.53 -8.83 -4.06
C PRO A 118 -24.80 -7.51 -3.30
N ASP A 119 -25.16 -7.60 -2.03
CA ASP A 119 -25.34 -6.46 -1.13
C ASP A 119 -24.09 -6.07 -0.35
N SER A 120 -23.05 -6.92 -0.32
CA SER A 120 -21.80 -6.62 0.39
C SER A 120 -21.14 -5.36 -0.16
N HIS A 121 -20.52 -4.60 0.73
CA HIS A 121 -19.68 -3.48 0.33
C HIS A 121 -18.23 -3.91 0.13
N LEU A 122 -17.68 -3.68 -1.07
CA LEU A 122 -16.25 -3.85 -1.33
C LEU A 122 -15.50 -2.56 -0.98
N VAL A 123 -14.59 -2.62 -0.01
CA VAL A 123 -13.56 -1.61 0.24
C VAL A 123 -12.25 -2.15 -0.35
N LYS A 124 -11.86 -1.67 -1.53
CA LYS A 124 -10.64 -2.11 -2.23
C LYS A 124 -9.50 -1.16 -1.92
N LEU A 125 -8.31 -1.71 -1.72
CA LEU A 125 -7.10 -0.92 -1.78
C LEU A 125 -6.68 -0.70 -3.23
N GLY A 126 -6.86 0.53 -3.72
CA GLY A 126 -6.31 1.01 -4.99
C GLY A 126 -4.87 1.49 -4.80
N THR A 127 -4.49 2.60 -5.45
CA THR A 127 -3.24 3.31 -5.20
C THR A 127 -3.25 4.73 -5.80
N MET A 128 -2.66 5.71 -5.10
CA MET A 128 -2.40 7.03 -5.71
C MET A 128 -1.50 6.92 -6.96
N GLY A 129 -0.72 5.85 -7.08
CA GLY A 129 0.13 5.58 -8.24
C GLY A 129 -0.63 5.30 -9.54
N GLU A 130 -1.95 5.10 -9.51
CA GLU A 130 -2.76 4.95 -10.73
C GLU A 130 -2.76 6.21 -11.58
N TYR A 131 -2.77 7.39 -10.94
CA TYR A 131 -2.91 8.67 -11.62
C TYR A 131 -1.62 9.11 -12.32
N GLY A 132 -0.47 8.62 -11.88
CA GLY A 132 0.82 9.16 -12.30
C GLY A 132 1.03 10.58 -11.79
N THR A 133 1.66 11.43 -12.61
CA THR A 133 1.98 12.83 -12.29
C THR A 133 1.58 13.75 -13.45
N PRO A 134 0.27 13.93 -13.72
CA PRO A 134 -0.21 14.80 -14.79
C PRO A 134 0.01 16.28 -14.43
N ASP A 135 0.02 17.14 -15.44
CA ASP A 135 0.17 18.60 -15.28
C ASP A 135 -1.18 19.31 -15.03
N ILE A 136 -2.05 18.66 -14.24
CA ILE A 136 -3.35 19.15 -13.79
C ILE A 136 -3.63 18.59 -12.38
N ASP A 137 -4.62 19.16 -11.68
CA ASP A 137 -5.08 18.62 -10.40
C ASP A 137 -5.48 17.15 -10.53
N ILE A 138 -5.14 16.36 -9.51
CA ILE A 138 -5.57 14.96 -9.42
C ILE A 138 -6.86 14.93 -8.60
N GLU A 139 -7.95 14.54 -9.24
CA GLU A 139 -9.27 14.43 -8.61
C GLU A 139 -9.41 13.10 -7.83
N GLU A 140 -10.48 12.96 -7.06
CA GLU A 140 -10.85 11.69 -6.42
C GLU A 140 -11.56 10.77 -7.42
N GLY A 141 -10.78 10.18 -8.33
CA GLY A 141 -11.17 9.12 -9.25
C GLY A 141 -11.99 9.52 -10.47
N TYR A 142 -12.64 10.69 -10.47
CA TYR A 142 -13.52 11.16 -11.54
C TYR A 142 -13.18 12.57 -12.01
N LEU A 143 -13.24 12.82 -13.31
CA LEU A 143 -12.97 14.12 -13.92
C LEU A 143 -14.15 14.54 -14.81
N THR A 144 -14.72 15.72 -14.53
CA THR A 144 -15.72 16.35 -15.43
C THR A 144 -14.99 17.14 -16.50
N VAL A 145 -15.28 16.83 -17.76
CA VAL A 145 -14.63 17.42 -18.93
C VAL A 145 -15.68 18.08 -19.82
N ASP A 146 -15.48 19.36 -20.10
CA ASP A 146 -16.20 20.10 -21.14
C ASP A 146 -15.39 20.08 -22.44
N HIS A 147 -15.87 19.34 -23.44
CA HIS A 147 -15.16 19.17 -24.72
C HIS A 147 -16.12 19.26 -25.90
N ASN A 148 -15.82 20.13 -26.87
CA ASN A 148 -16.61 20.37 -28.08
C ASN A 148 -18.10 20.64 -27.81
N GLY A 149 -18.39 21.48 -26.80
CA GLY A 149 -19.76 21.88 -26.44
C GLY A 149 -20.57 20.80 -25.71
N ARG A 150 -19.91 19.75 -25.19
CA ARG A 150 -20.54 18.69 -24.39
C ARG A 150 -19.81 18.51 -23.08
N SER A 151 -20.56 18.22 -22.02
CA SER A 151 -20.03 17.94 -20.68
C SER A 151 -20.25 16.48 -20.32
N HIS A 152 -19.24 15.83 -19.74
CA HIS A 152 -19.36 14.48 -19.21
C HIS A 152 -18.34 14.22 -18.09
N THR A 153 -18.70 13.35 -17.13
CA THR A 153 -17.80 12.91 -16.06
C THR A 153 -17.25 11.53 -16.38
N PHE A 154 -15.93 11.44 -16.52
CA PHE A 154 -15.21 10.21 -16.82
C PHE A 154 -14.47 9.70 -15.57
N LEU A 155 -14.06 8.43 -15.59
CA LEU A 155 -12.95 8.02 -14.73
C LEU A 155 -11.72 8.88 -15.06
N TYR A 156 -11.03 9.35 -14.03
CA TYR A 156 -9.82 10.15 -14.19
C TYR A 156 -8.77 9.39 -15.02
N PRO A 157 -8.07 10.02 -15.99
CA PRO A 157 -7.05 9.36 -16.80
C PRO A 157 -5.93 8.71 -15.96
N LYS A 158 -5.55 7.48 -16.27
CA LYS A 158 -4.55 6.72 -15.51
C LYS A 158 -3.22 6.63 -16.24
N THR A 159 -2.10 6.80 -15.54
CA THR A 159 -0.74 6.71 -16.09
C THR A 159 0.20 6.08 -15.06
N PRO A 160 0.05 4.77 -14.79
CA PRO A 160 0.81 4.08 -13.75
C PRO A 160 2.27 3.89 -14.14
N GLY A 161 3.17 4.01 -13.15
CA GLY A 161 4.63 3.90 -13.35
C GLY A 161 5.25 2.51 -13.12
N SER A 162 4.46 1.45 -12.92
CA SER A 162 4.97 0.07 -12.75
C SER A 162 3.93 -0.98 -13.10
N MET A 163 4.34 -2.25 -13.23
CA MET A 163 3.42 -3.37 -13.45
C MET A 163 2.49 -3.62 -12.25
N TYR A 164 2.90 -3.29 -11.03
CA TYR A 164 2.03 -3.27 -9.86
C TYR A 164 0.97 -2.15 -9.95
N HIS A 165 1.39 -0.91 -10.20
CA HIS A 165 0.45 0.21 -10.29
C HIS A 165 -0.55 0.00 -11.44
N LEU A 166 -0.10 -0.63 -12.53
CA LEU A 166 -0.96 -0.97 -13.67
C LEU A 166 -1.98 -2.05 -13.32
N SER A 167 -1.66 -3.02 -12.47
CA SER A 167 -2.65 -4.02 -12.05
C SER A 167 -3.79 -3.38 -11.26
N LYS A 168 -3.49 -2.39 -10.40
CA LYS A 168 -4.51 -1.63 -9.66
C LYS A 168 -5.43 -0.85 -10.59
N VAL A 169 -4.87 -0.21 -11.63
CA VAL A 169 -5.69 0.41 -12.69
C VAL A 169 -6.67 -0.60 -13.30
N HIS A 170 -6.24 -1.83 -13.56
CA HIS A 170 -7.13 -2.87 -14.10
C HIS A 170 -8.22 -3.27 -13.11
N ASP A 171 -7.89 -3.41 -11.83
CA ASP A 171 -8.87 -3.70 -10.78
C ASP A 171 -9.95 -2.63 -10.70
N SER A 172 -9.56 -1.35 -10.66
CA SER A 172 -10.51 -0.23 -10.56
C SER A 172 -11.43 -0.16 -11.78
N HIS A 173 -10.94 -0.50 -12.98
CA HIS A 173 -11.77 -0.59 -14.17
C HIS A 173 -12.74 -1.79 -14.11
N ASN A 174 -12.29 -2.95 -13.62
CA ASN A 174 -13.14 -4.12 -13.41
C ASN A 174 -14.22 -3.86 -12.37
N MET A 175 -13.86 -3.21 -11.26
CA MET A 175 -14.80 -2.80 -10.21
C MET A 175 -15.82 -1.78 -10.73
N HIS A 176 -15.37 -0.76 -11.46
CA HIS A 176 -16.26 0.23 -12.07
C HIS A 176 -17.27 -0.44 -13.01
N PHE A 177 -16.83 -1.42 -13.80
CA PHE A 177 -17.72 -2.25 -14.62
C PHE A 177 -18.71 -3.03 -13.76
N ALA A 178 -18.23 -3.75 -12.75
CA ALA A 178 -19.06 -4.60 -11.88
C ALA A 178 -20.12 -3.78 -11.13
N CYS A 179 -19.77 -2.60 -10.60
CA CYS A 179 -20.74 -1.68 -10.00
C CYS A 179 -21.78 -1.24 -11.04
N ARG A 180 -21.36 -0.70 -12.18
CA ARG A 180 -22.28 -0.15 -13.19
C ARG A 180 -23.20 -1.21 -13.81
N VAL A 181 -22.70 -2.43 -14.02
CA VAL A 181 -23.39 -3.47 -14.81
C VAL A 181 -24.09 -4.49 -13.92
N TRP A 182 -23.49 -4.87 -12.79
CA TRP A 182 -24.08 -5.87 -11.87
C TRP A 182 -24.74 -5.24 -10.64
N GLY A 183 -24.64 -3.92 -10.47
CA GLY A 183 -25.24 -3.23 -9.33
C GLY A 183 -24.53 -3.50 -8.00
N LEU A 184 -23.26 -3.96 -8.05
CA LEU A 184 -22.40 -4.02 -6.87
C LEU A 184 -22.15 -2.62 -6.30
N ARG A 185 -21.67 -2.56 -5.06
CA ARG A 185 -21.27 -1.32 -4.39
C ARG A 185 -19.82 -1.42 -3.96
N ALA A 186 -19.02 -0.39 -4.27
CA ALA A 186 -17.60 -0.41 -3.94
C ALA A 186 -17.05 0.96 -3.54
N THR A 187 -15.97 0.96 -2.78
CA THR A 187 -15.14 2.13 -2.49
C THR A 187 -13.69 1.75 -2.77
N ASP A 188 -13.10 2.45 -3.72
CA ASP A 188 -11.71 2.30 -4.11
C ASP A 188 -10.87 3.32 -3.35
N LEU A 189 -10.00 2.83 -2.47
CA LEU A 189 -9.13 3.65 -1.64
C LEU A 189 -7.78 3.79 -2.34
N ASN A 190 -7.61 4.88 -3.09
CA ASN A 190 -6.36 5.22 -3.75
C ASN A 190 -5.38 5.77 -2.71
N GLN A 191 -4.71 4.83 -2.04
CA GLN A 191 -3.87 5.12 -0.89
C GLN A 191 -2.51 5.70 -1.27
N GLY A 192 -2.05 6.68 -0.49
CA GLY A 192 -0.69 7.19 -0.50
C GLY A 192 0.32 6.23 0.15
N VAL A 193 1.55 6.69 0.34
CA VAL A 193 2.60 5.90 0.97
C VAL A 193 2.41 5.88 2.48
N VAL A 194 2.30 4.68 3.05
CA VAL A 194 2.11 4.50 4.50
C VAL A 194 3.44 4.59 5.25
N TYR A 195 3.43 5.28 6.38
CA TYR A 195 4.50 5.29 7.37
C TYR A 195 4.01 4.92 8.78
N GLY A 196 4.96 4.60 9.67
CA GLY A 196 4.68 4.25 11.06
C GLY A 196 4.75 2.74 11.34
N LEU A 197 4.84 2.39 12.62
CA LEU A 197 5.07 1.01 13.10
C LEU A 197 3.97 0.47 14.02
N GLU A 198 3.09 1.35 14.53
CA GLU A 198 2.24 1.04 15.68
C GLU A 198 0.82 1.59 15.50
N THR A 199 -0.16 0.72 15.76
CA THR A 199 -1.58 1.03 15.97
C THR A 199 -1.99 0.67 17.39
N GLU A 200 -3.14 1.17 17.83
CA GLU A 200 -3.69 0.89 19.16
C GLU A 200 -3.74 -0.61 19.48
N GLU A 201 -4.10 -1.46 18.52
CA GLU A 201 -4.21 -2.90 18.74
C GLU A 201 -2.85 -3.60 18.73
N THR A 202 -1.93 -3.17 17.87
CA THR A 202 -0.61 -3.81 17.75
C THR A 202 0.29 -3.56 18.96
N VAL A 203 0.03 -2.51 19.74
CA VAL A 203 0.80 -2.20 20.96
C VAL A 203 0.25 -2.90 22.21
N LEU A 204 -0.91 -3.57 22.13
CA LEU A 204 -1.50 -4.27 23.28
C LEU A 204 -0.65 -5.47 23.73
N ASP A 205 0.06 -6.10 22.80
CA ASP A 205 0.98 -7.20 23.08
C ASP A 205 2.13 -7.19 22.07
N PRO A 206 3.41 -7.28 22.50
CA PRO A 206 4.56 -7.25 21.59
C PRO A 206 4.55 -8.38 20.55
N ARG A 207 3.80 -9.46 20.78
CA ARG A 207 3.61 -10.56 19.82
C ARG A 207 2.67 -10.20 18.66
N LEU A 208 1.92 -9.09 18.75
CA LEU A 208 0.97 -8.61 17.73
C LEU A 208 1.52 -7.53 16.80
N VAL A 209 2.77 -7.13 16.99
CA VAL A 209 3.47 -6.12 16.18
C VAL A 209 3.27 -6.35 14.67
N THR A 210 3.21 -5.26 13.92
CA THR A 210 3.08 -5.31 12.46
C THR A 210 4.44 -5.44 11.78
N SER A 211 4.46 -5.85 10.51
CA SER A 211 5.69 -5.88 9.73
C SER A 211 6.20 -4.46 9.47
N PHE A 212 7.51 -4.29 9.54
CA PHE A 212 8.18 -3.05 9.14
C PHE A 212 9.30 -3.35 8.14
N HIS A 213 9.02 -3.08 6.85
CA HIS A 213 9.96 -3.35 5.76
C HIS A 213 10.84 -2.13 5.49
N TYR A 214 12.11 -2.40 5.23
CA TYR A 214 13.14 -1.42 4.91
C TYR A 214 14.00 -1.85 3.73
N ASP A 215 13.77 -3.05 3.18
CA ASP A 215 14.47 -3.55 2.00
C ASP A 215 14.09 -2.77 0.74
N GLU A 216 14.83 -2.95 -0.35
CA GLU A 216 14.58 -2.29 -1.63
C GLU A 216 13.25 -2.68 -2.29
N VAL A 217 12.67 -3.82 -1.90
CA VAL A 217 11.50 -4.40 -2.57
C VAL A 217 10.20 -3.93 -1.92
N PHE A 218 10.08 -4.07 -0.60
CA PHE A 218 8.86 -3.78 0.14
C PHE A 218 8.97 -2.56 1.05
N GLY A 219 10.18 -2.05 1.28
CA GLY A 219 10.38 -0.82 2.05
C GLY A 219 9.93 0.44 1.30
N THR A 220 9.33 1.37 2.03
CA THR A 220 8.88 2.67 1.51
C THR A 220 9.79 3.81 2.00
N ALA A 221 9.76 4.97 1.34
CA ALA A 221 10.76 6.04 1.49
C ALA A 221 11.06 6.42 2.95
N LEU A 222 10.08 6.93 3.69
CA LEU A 222 10.28 7.38 5.08
C LEU A 222 10.78 6.25 6.00
N ASN A 223 10.19 5.04 5.89
CA ASN A 223 10.59 3.89 6.68
C ASN A 223 12.05 3.47 6.38
N ARG A 224 12.44 3.45 5.10
CA ARG A 224 13.81 3.15 4.65
C ARG A 224 14.81 4.19 5.16
N PHE A 225 14.46 5.48 5.08
CA PHE A 225 15.34 6.57 5.53
C PHE A 225 15.63 6.48 7.02
N CYS A 226 14.62 6.20 7.84
CA CYS A 226 14.83 6.01 9.28
C CYS A 226 15.76 4.82 9.57
N VAL A 227 15.63 3.71 8.82
CA VAL A 227 16.53 2.55 8.98
C VAL A 227 17.95 2.85 8.50
N GLN A 228 18.11 3.54 7.37
CA GLN A 228 19.42 3.98 6.88
C GLN A 228 20.15 4.83 7.92
N ALA A 229 19.47 5.83 8.48
CA ALA A 229 20.01 6.66 9.55
C ALA A 229 20.51 5.84 10.76
N VAL A 230 19.69 4.91 11.27
CA VAL A 230 20.07 4.07 12.42
C VAL A 230 21.16 3.04 12.08
N ALA A 231 21.18 2.56 10.84
CA ALA A 231 22.22 1.65 10.36
C ALA A 231 23.59 2.35 10.24
N GLY A 232 23.61 3.69 10.16
CA GLY A 232 24.80 4.47 9.79
C GLY A 232 25.07 4.44 8.28
N GLU A 233 24.06 4.08 7.48
CA GLU A 233 24.10 4.14 6.03
C GLU A 233 23.59 5.51 5.57
N PRO A 234 24.11 6.05 4.45
CA PRO A 234 23.56 7.26 3.86
C PRO A 234 22.07 7.13 3.53
N ILE A 235 21.30 8.20 3.79
CA ILE A 235 19.91 8.31 3.36
C ILE A 235 19.91 8.51 1.84
N THR A 236 19.35 7.54 1.11
CA THR A 236 19.46 7.50 -0.36
C THR A 236 18.28 8.16 -1.05
N VAL A 237 18.46 9.38 -1.54
CA VAL A 237 17.50 10.09 -2.38
C VAL A 237 17.72 9.69 -3.84
N TYR A 238 16.69 9.21 -4.53
CA TYR A 238 16.81 8.81 -5.94
C TYR A 238 16.67 10.02 -6.85
N GLY A 239 17.65 10.20 -7.75
CA GLY A 239 17.68 11.35 -8.64
C GLY A 239 17.74 12.68 -7.88
N GLY A 240 17.04 13.70 -8.37
CA GLY A 240 16.95 15.02 -7.73
C GLY A 240 16.13 15.06 -6.43
N GLY A 241 15.32 14.03 -6.14
CA GLY A 241 14.52 13.96 -4.91
C GLY A 241 13.23 14.80 -4.88
N GLY A 242 12.86 15.44 -5.99
CA GLY A 242 11.64 16.25 -6.10
C GLY A 242 10.36 15.44 -6.37
N GLN A 243 10.44 14.11 -6.46
CA GLN A 243 9.27 13.25 -6.61
C GLN A 243 8.32 13.50 -5.43
N THR A 244 7.12 14.01 -5.71
CA THR A 244 6.12 14.35 -4.68
C THR A 244 5.02 13.30 -4.64
N ARG A 245 4.70 12.78 -3.45
CA ARG A 245 3.63 11.79 -3.26
C ARG A 245 2.79 12.15 -2.04
N GLY A 246 1.57 11.63 -1.99
CA GLY A 246 0.75 11.62 -0.79
C GLY A 246 1.24 10.58 0.21
N TYR A 247 1.26 10.92 1.50
CA TYR A 247 1.64 10.06 2.61
C TYR A 247 0.57 10.07 3.71
N LEU A 248 0.54 9.01 4.51
CA LEU A 248 -0.31 8.93 5.70
C LEU A 248 0.26 7.98 6.75
N ASN A 249 -0.15 8.18 7.99
CA ASN A 249 0.16 7.28 9.08
C ASN A 249 -0.61 5.95 8.93
N ILE A 250 -0.02 4.84 9.39
CA ILE A 250 -0.70 3.54 9.48
C ILE A 250 -1.97 3.59 10.36
N ARG A 251 -2.03 4.49 11.34
CA ARG A 251 -3.24 4.75 12.14
C ARG A 251 -4.36 5.34 11.28
N ASP A 252 -4.02 6.30 10.42
CA ASP A 252 -4.97 6.88 9.47
C ASP A 252 -5.39 5.87 8.40
N THR A 253 -4.54 4.89 8.08
CA THR A 253 -4.94 3.77 7.22
C THR A 253 -6.16 3.05 7.81
N LEU A 254 -6.09 2.68 9.09
CA LEU A 254 -7.21 2.02 9.77
C LEU A 254 -8.42 2.93 9.89
N ALA A 255 -8.23 4.20 10.25
CA ALA A 255 -9.31 5.17 10.37
C ALA A 255 -10.06 5.40 9.05
N CYS A 256 -9.35 5.51 7.93
CA CYS A 256 -9.96 5.68 6.62
C CYS A 256 -10.72 4.43 6.15
N VAL A 257 -10.16 3.23 6.37
CA VAL A 257 -10.86 1.97 6.06
C VAL A 257 -12.13 1.87 6.90
N ALA A 258 -12.03 2.17 8.19
CA ALA A 258 -13.17 2.27 9.10
C ALA A 258 -14.26 3.22 8.56
N LEU A 259 -13.91 4.44 8.20
CA LEU A 259 -14.85 5.41 7.64
C LEU A 259 -15.50 4.91 6.34
N ALA A 260 -14.75 4.23 5.48
CA ALA A 260 -15.29 3.64 4.26
C ALA A 260 -16.29 2.52 4.55
N VAL A 261 -15.99 1.65 5.54
CA VAL A 261 -16.88 0.58 6.01
C VAL A 261 -18.15 1.14 6.65
N ASP A 262 -18.02 2.15 7.52
CA ASP A 262 -19.14 2.72 8.29
C ASP A 262 -20.09 3.55 7.41
N ASN A 263 -19.59 4.07 6.29
CA ASN A 263 -20.35 4.85 5.33
C ASN A 263 -20.32 4.13 3.99
N PRO A 264 -21.01 3.01 3.76
CA PRO A 264 -20.85 2.21 2.55
C PRO A 264 -21.30 2.95 1.29
N ALA A 265 -20.72 2.59 0.14
CA ALA A 265 -21.18 3.12 -1.14
C ALA A 265 -22.63 2.70 -1.45
N GLU A 266 -23.33 3.51 -2.24
CA GLU A 266 -24.64 3.12 -2.77
C GLU A 266 -24.52 1.99 -3.79
N ARG A 267 -25.61 1.21 -3.97
CA ARG A 267 -25.67 0.18 -5.01
C ARG A 267 -25.46 0.78 -6.40
N GLY A 268 -24.68 0.08 -7.22
CA GLY A 268 -24.32 0.52 -8.56
C GLY A 268 -23.27 1.63 -8.61
N LYS A 269 -22.72 2.05 -7.47
CA LYS A 269 -21.70 3.10 -7.38
C LYS A 269 -20.34 2.54 -6.98
N MET A 270 -19.31 3.08 -7.60
CA MET A 270 -17.93 2.96 -7.15
C MET A 270 -17.51 4.34 -6.65
N ARG A 271 -17.37 4.52 -5.33
CA ARG A 271 -16.71 5.70 -4.79
C ARG A 271 -15.21 5.54 -4.95
N VAL A 272 -14.50 6.66 -5.08
CA VAL A 272 -13.04 6.69 -5.07
C VAL A 272 -12.63 7.73 -4.06
N PHE A 273 -11.72 7.38 -3.17
CA PHE A 273 -11.10 8.34 -2.25
C PHE A 273 -9.60 8.34 -2.45
N ASN A 274 -9.01 9.53 -2.49
CA ASN A 274 -7.57 9.67 -2.44
C ASN A 274 -7.15 9.64 -0.97
N GLN A 275 -6.69 8.47 -0.53
CA GLN A 275 -6.45 8.16 0.87
C GLN A 275 -4.99 8.53 1.25
N PHE A 276 -4.77 9.81 1.53
CA PHE A 276 -3.55 10.32 2.14
C PHE A 276 -3.87 11.57 2.99
N THR A 277 -2.94 12.02 3.82
CA THR A 277 -3.13 13.17 4.71
C THR A 277 -2.26 14.37 4.35
N GLU A 278 -1.05 14.12 3.85
CA GLU A 278 -0.08 15.16 3.50
C GLU A 278 0.68 14.79 2.22
N THR A 279 1.29 15.79 1.57
CA THR A 279 2.21 15.55 0.44
C THR A 279 3.62 15.95 0.83
N PHE A 280 4.60 15.15 0.41
CA PHE A 280 6.02 15.43 0.65
C PHE A 280 6.84 15.09 -0.58
N THR A 281 7.92 15.83 -0.80
CA THR A 281 8.99 15.40 -1.70
C THR A 281 9.85 14.34 -1.03
N VAL A 282 10.54 13.52 -1.82
CA VAL A 282 11.51 12.54 -1.29
C VAL A 282 12.63 13.26 -0.53
N LEU A 283 13.12 14.39 -1.02
CA LEU A 283 14.16 15.17 -0.37
C LEU A 283 13.69 15.78 0.96
N ASP A 284 12.47 16.30 1.06
CA ASP A 284 11.91 16.83 2.32
C ASP A 284 11.87 15.75 3.40
N LEU A 285 11.41 14.54 3.05
CA LEU A 285 11.42 13.41 3.98
C LEU A 285 12.84 13.04 4.43
N ALA A 286 13.80 13.03 3.52
CA ALA A 286 15.20 12.72 3.83
C ALA A 286 15.80 13.73 4.82
N GLU A 287 15.56 15.02 4.60
CA GLU A 287 16.03 16.09 5.47
C GLU A 287 15.37 16.05 6.85
N ARG A 288 14.05 15.81 6.93
CA ARG A 288 13.35 15.64 8.21
C ARG A 288 13.91 14.47 9.02
N VAL A 289 14.19 13.34 8.37
CA VAL A 289 14.82 12.20 9.04
C VAL A 289 16.24 12.53 9.50
N ARG A 290 17.02 13.24 8.67
CA ARG A 290 18.38 13.68 9.05
C ARG A 290 18.34 14.59 10.29
N GLU A 291 17.40 15.53 10.35
CA GLU A 291 17.22 16.44 11.48
C GLU A 291 16.79 15.70 12.75
N ALA A 292 15.83 14.78 12.64
CA ALA A 292 15.40 13.90 13.73
C ALA A 292 16.54 13.04 14.27
N ALA A 293 17.29 12.39 13.38
CA ALA A 293 18.44 11.58 13.72
C ALA A 293 19.49 12.40 14.50
N ALA A 294 19.77 13.63 14.06
CA ALA A 294 20.72 14.51 14.74
C ALA A 294 20.32 14.84 16.19
N GLN A 295 19.03 15.02 16.47
CA GLN A 295 18.54 15.26 17.84
C GLN A 295 18.73 14.06 18.76
N LEU A 296 18.70 12.84 18.21
CA LEU A 296 18.99 11.59 18.92
C LEU A 296 20.50 11.24 18.96
N GLY A 297 21.37 12.13 18.47
CA GLY A 297 22.82 11.89 18.40
C GLY A 297 23.23 10.87 17.33
N ILE A 298 22.35 10.58 16.37
CA ILE A 298 22.62 9.69 15.24
C ILE A 298 23.12 10.54 14.08
N ALA A 299 24.37 10.30 13.66
CA ALA A 299 24.92 10.96 12.49
C ALA A 299 24.33 10.35 11.21
N ALA A 300 23.52 11.13 10.48
CA ALA A 300 22.96 10.76 9.20
C ALA A 300 23.40 11.76 8.11
N THR A 301 23.66 11.24 6.92
CA THR A 301 23.96 12.04 5.72
C THR A 301 22.96 11.73 4.63
N VAL A 302 22.58 12.74 3.86
CA VAL A 302 21.73 12.58 2.68
C VAL A 302 22.63 12.53 1.46
N VAL A 303 22.41 11.54 0.58
CA VAL A 303 23.12 11.40 -0.69
C VAL A 303 22.14 11.18 -1.82
N HIS A 304 22.52 11.65 -3.00
CA HIS A 304 21.78 11.39 -4.24
C HIS A 304 22.34 10.15 -4.92
N ALA A 305 21.45 9.22 -5.27
CA ALA A 305 21.76 8.01 -6.04
C ALA A 305 21.10 8.08 -7.41
N GLU A 306 21.64 7.34 -8.38
CA GLU A 306 21.00 7.16 -9.68
C GLU A 306 19.59 6.58 -9.48
N ASN A 307 18.61 7.15 -10.19
CA ASN A 307 17.22 6.73 -10.05
C ASN A 307 17.00 5.43 -10.84
N PRO A 308 16.65 4.32 -10.18
CA PRO A 308 16.44 3.06 -10.88
C PRO A 308 15.05 3.00 -11.54
N ARG A 309 14.19 3.98 -11.27
CA ARG A 309 12.81 4.05 -11.74
C ARG A 309 12.70 5.01 -12.90
N PHE A 310 11.73 4.74 -13.77
CA PHE A 310 11.32 5.69 -14.79
C PHE A 310 10.17 6.56 -14.25
N GLU A 311 10.52 7.70 -13.66
CA GLU A 311 9.56 8.67 -13.12
C GLU A 311 10.10 10.10 -13.21
N ALA A 312 9.19 11.09 -13.20
CA ALA A 312 9.58 12.50 -13.18
C ALA A 312 10.19 12.85 -11.81
N GLU A 313 11.37 13.45 -11.82
CA GLU A 313 12.09 13.88 -10.59
C GLU A 313 11.67 15.27 -10.13
N GLU A 314 11.00 16.03 -10.99
CA GLU A 314 10.34 17.31 -10.71
C GLU A 314 9.03 17.32 -11.50
N HIS A 315 7.91 17.61 -10.84
CA HIS A 315 6.59 17.61 -11.47
C HIS A 315 5.57 18.40 -10.65
N TYR A 316 4.51 18.87 -11.32
CA TYR A 316 3.31 19.35 -10.65
C TYR A 316 2.66 18.22 -9.83
N TYR A 317 2.14 18.53 -8.64
CA TYR A 317 1.41 17.56 -7.82
C TYR A 317 0.44 18.25 -6.86
N ASN A 318 -0.84 18.25 -7.22
CA ASN A 318 -1.92 18.80 -6.39
C ASN A 318 -3.13 17.84 -6.35
N PRO A 319 -3.01 16.69 -5.66
CA PRO A 319 -4.13 15.78 -5.47
C PRO A 319 -5.15 16.28 -4.45
N LYS A 320 -6.43 16.23 -4.79
CA LYS A 320 -7.54 16.42 -3.85
C LYS A 320 -7.70 15.20 -2.95
N HIS A 321 -8.10 15.40 -1.71
CA HIS A 321 -8.26 14.33 -0.70
C HIS A 321 -9.30 14.67 0.37
N SER A 322 -10.34 15.44 0.02
CA SER A 322 -11.34 15.89 0.99
C SER A 322 -12.36 14.81 1.35
N GLY A 323 -12.62 13.82 0.47
CA GLY A 323 -13.71 12.86 0.65
C GLY A 323 -13.69 12.11 1.99
N LEU A 324 -12.51 11.75 2.50
CA LEU A 324 -12.39 11.10 3.82
C LEU A 324 -12.46 12.11 4.99
N VAL A 325 -11.96 13.33 4.80
CA VAL A 325 -12.07 14.43 5.78
C VAL A 325 -13.55 14.81 5.96
N ASP A 326 -14.30 14.87 4.87
CA ASP A 326 -15.74 15.16 4.87
C ASP A 326 -16.55 14.05 5.58
N LEU A 327 -16.02 12.83 5.64
CA LEU A 327 -16.58 11.72 6.42
C LEU A 327 -16.16 11.71 7.90
N GLY A 328 -15.29 12.64 8.31
CA GLY A 328 -14.84 12.80 9.70
C GLY A 328 -13.45 12.23 10.00
N LEU A 329 -12.57 12.10 9.01
CA LEU A 329 -11.17 11.75 9.27
C LEU A 329 -10.48 12.84 10.11
N GLU A 330 -9.94 12.45 11.26
CA GLU A 330 -9.02 13.25 12.07
C GLU A 330 -7.58 12.75 11.82
N PRO A 331 -6.77 13.46 11.03
CA PRO A 331 -5.50 12.94 10.54
C PRO A 331 -4.37 13.00 11.59
N HIS A 332 -3.53 11.97 11.62
CA HIS A 332 -2.27 11.97 12.35
C HIS A 332 -1.14 12.47 11.45
N LEU A 333 -0.95 13.79 11.41
CA LEU A 333 0.08 14.44 10.59
C LEU A 333 1.50 14.02 11.01
N LEU A 334 2.43 14.06 10.05
CA LEU A 334 3.84 13.74 10.27
C LEU A 334 4.49 14.81 11.15
N SER A 335 4.71 14.47 12.42
CA SER A 335 5.40 15.33 13.38
C SER A 335 6.84 14.88 13.62
N GLN A 336 7.65 15.80 14.14
CA GLN A 336 9.00 15.50 14.62
C GLN A 336 8.99 14.35 15.63
N GLU A 337 8.09 14.42 16.63
CA GLU A 337 7.92 13.41 17.68
C GLU A 337 7.63 12.01 17.11
N LEU A 338 6.86 11.93 16.01
CA LEU A 338 6.59 10.66 15.36
C LEU A 338 7.86 10.08 14.72
N ILE A 339 8.66 10.90 14.03
CA ILE A 339 9.93 10.46 13.44
C ILE A 339 10.90 10.02 14.54
N ASP A 340 11.00 10.78 15.63
CA ASP A 340 11.84 10.44 16.78
C ASP A 340 11.44 9.09 17.40
N THR A 341 10.12 8.87 17.57
CA THR A 341 9.58 7.60 18.06
C THR A 341 9.92 6.45 17.11
N MET A 342 9.78 6.65 15.80
CA MET A 342 10.15 5.65 14.80
C MET A 342 11.64 5.31 14.88
N LEU A 343 12.52 6.32 14.94
CA LEU A 343 13.97 6.14 15.05
C LEU A 343 14.33 5.38 16.33
N GLN A 344 13.75 5.74 17.48
CA GLN A 344 14.01 5.06 18.74
C GLN A 344 13.60 3.57 18.68
N ARG A 345 12.44 3.26 18.11
CA ARG A 345 12.00 1.87 17.88
C ARG A 345 12.96 1.11 16.97
N ILE A 346 13.47 1.76 15.93
CA ILE A 346 14.43 1.13 15.02
C ILE A 346 15.77 0.89 15.72
N VAL A 347 16.21 1.80 16.60
CA VAL A 347 17.41 1.62 17.45
C VAL A 347 17.29 0.36 18.30
N ASP A 348 16.12 0.12 18.92
CA ASP A 348 15.86 -1.08 19.73
C ASP A 348 16.02 -2.39 18.92
N HIS A 349 15.85 -2.31 17.59
CA HIS A 349 15.98 -3.43 16.66
C HIS A 349 17.21 -3.35 15.74
N ARG A 350 18.18 -2.46 16.03
CA ARG A 350 19.35 -2.20 15.17
C ARG A 350 20.14 -3.46 14.81
N ALA A 351 20.26 -4.40 15.75
CA ALA A 351 20.97 -5.66 15.54
C ALA A 351 20.32 -6.58 14.47
N ARG A 352 19.07 -6.32 14.07
CA ARG A 352 18.34 -7.06 13.04
C ARG A 352 18.42 -6.42 11.66
N ILE A 353 18.98 -5.21 11.55
CA ILE A 353 19.16 -4.55 10.26
C ILE A 353 20.17 -5.36 9.44
N ARG A 354 19.80 -5.68 8.19
CA ARG A 354 20.66 -6.30 7.19
C ARG A 354 21.07 -5.22 6.19
N PRO A 355 22.28 -4.64 6.28
CA PRO A 355 22.69 -3.55 5.38
C PRO A 355 22.59 -3.92 3.89
N GLY A 356 22.89 -5.19 3.55
CA GLY A 356 22.76 -5.68 2.17
C GLY A 356 21.34 -5.59 1.58
N SER A 357 20.29 -5.54 2.40
CA SER A 357 18.91 -5.39 1.94
C SER A 357 18.54 -3.94 1.59
N LEU A 358 19.36 -2.96 1.99
CA LEU A 358 19.16 -1.54 1.66
C LEU A 358 19.63 -1.19 0.24
N VAL A 359 20.54 -2.00 -0.30
CA VAL A 359 21.16 -1.85 -1.61
C VAL A 359 20.10 -1.97 -2.70
N MET A 360 20.28 -1.18 -3.76
CA MET A 360 19.39 -1.15 -4.91
C MET A 360 19.94 -1.94 -6.09
N ASN A 361 19.13 -2.87 -6.62
CA ASN A 361 19.49 -3.76 -7.70
C ASN A 361 18.39 -3.89 -8.78
N ILE A 362 17.18 -3.40 -8.52
CA ILE A 362 16.05 -3.53 -9.45
C ILE A 362 15.88 -2.27 -10.29
N LEU A 363 16.12 -2.37 -11.60
CA LEU A 363 16.00 -1.28 -12.58
C LEU A 363 14.73 -1.41 -13.41
N TRP A 364 14.00 -0.31 -13.63
CA TRP A 364 12.77 -0.28 -14.42
C TRP A 364 13.04 -0.44 -15.91
N THR A 365 14.12 0.18 -16.36
CA THR A 365 14.61 0.08 -17.73
C THR A 365 15.85 -0.80 -17.71
N PRO A 366 15.93 -1.81 -18.60
CA PRO A 366 17.17 -2.56 -18.76
C PRO A 366 18.31 -1.59 -19.09
N GLN A 367 19.48 -1.77 -18.48
CA GLN A 367 20.67 -1.12 -19.01
C GLN A 367 20.85 -1.57 -20.46
N PRO A 368 21.14 -0.66 -21.41
CA PRO A 368 21.41 -1.05 -22.76
C PRO A 368 22.51 -2.12 -22.73
N ALA A 369 22.27 -3.25 -23.39
CA ALA A 369 23.27 -4.29 -23.49
C ALA A 369 24.57 -3.63 -23.98
N THR A 370 25.61 -3.64 -23.16
CA THR A 370 26.93 -3.23 -23.61
C THR A 370 27.29 -4.20 -24.73
N GLY A 371 27.14 -3.74 -25.97
CA GLY A 371 27.57 -4.50 -27.14
C GLY A 371 29.04 -4.89 -26.96
N PRO A 372 29.50 -5.96 -27.61
CA PRO A 372 30.91 -6.35 -27.51
C PRO A 372 31.74 -5.11 -27.84
N THR A 373 32.64 -4.73 -26.91
CA THR A 373 33.68 -3.75 -27.18
C THR A 373 34.32 -4.17 -28.51
N ALA A 374 34.12 -3.35 -29.53
CA ALA A 374 34.72 -3.57 -30.84
C ALA A 374 36.24 -3.51 -30.62
N GLY A 375 36.83 -4.69 -30.47
CA GLY A 375 38.26 -4.86 -30.54
C GLY A 375 38.68 -4.58 -31.98
N SER A 376 39.40 -3.49 -32.17
CA SER A 376 40.45 -3.34 -33.19
C SER A 376 41.36 -2.19 -32.81
#